data_AF-C3NHH7-F1
#
_entry.id   AF-C3NHH7-F1
#
_cell.length_a   1.000
_cell.length_b   1.000
_cell.length_c   1.000
_cell.angle_alpha   90.00
_cell.angle_beta   90.00
_cell.angle_gamma   90.00
#
_symmetry.space_group_name_H-M   'P 1'
#
loop_
_entity.id
_entity.type
_entity.pdbx_description
1 polymer ?
#
loop_
_entity_poly.entity_id
_entity_poly.type
_entity_poly.pdbx_seq_one_letter_code
_entity_poly.pdbx_strand_id
1 'polypeptide(L)' 'MSLLKADWDTIERAIEKMLNDHMRTWGSYDYFVIDDVTILVKVYAEGNNRLMFTIKAKLAGEKLEVVEVS' A
#
# COMPACT_ATOMS: atom_id res chain seq x y z
N MET A 1 8.44 -7.67 -12.10
CA MET A 1 8.56 -7.98 -10.66
C MET A 1 7.26 -8.64 -10.21
N SER A 2 7.30 -9.55 -9.22
CA SER A 2 6.10 -10.19 -8.64
C SER A 2 6.08 -9.89 -7.15
N LEU A 3 4.93 -9.46 -6.63
CA LEU A 3 4.76 -9.13 -5.21
C LEU A 3 4.94 -10.36 -4.32
N LEU A 4 4.52 -11.53 -4.77
CA LEU A 4 4.69 -12.79 -4.00
C LEU A 4 6.15 -13.26 -3.91
N LYS A 5 7.04 -12.73 -4.77
CA LYS A 5 8.46 -13.07 -4.81
C LYS A 5 9.36 -11.94 -4.30
N ALA A 6 8.79 -10.78 -4.02
CA ALA A 6 9.51 -9.65 -3.47
C ALA A 6 9.75 -9.86 -1.97
N ASP A 7 10.88 -9.36 -1.46
CA ASP A 7 11.08 -9.22 -0.03
C ASP A 7 10.15 -8.15 0.55
N TRP A 8 9.90 -8.25 1.87
CA TRP A 8 9.00 -7.36 2.59
C TRP A 8 9.43 -5.90 2.49
N ASP A 9 10.74 -5.61 2.65
CA ASP A 9 11.26 -4.25 2.56
C ASP A 9 10.97 -3.60 1.19
N THR A 10 11.04 -4.38 0.10
CA THR A 10 10.71 -3.87 -1.23
C THR A 10 9.23 -3.55 -1.38
N ILE A 11 8.36 -4.38 -0.83
CA ILE A 11 6.91 -4.14 -0.84
C ILE A 11 6.58 -2.88 -0.01
N GLU A 12 7.14 -2.78 1.19
CA GLU A 12 6.94 -1.65 2.10
C GLU A 12 7.40 -0.33 1.50
N ARG A 13 8.60 -0.29 0.90
CA ARG A 13 9.07 0.88 0.15
C ARG A 13 8.12 1.29 -0.96
N ALA A 14 7.54 0.33 -1.69
CA ALA A 14 6.58 0.64 -2.75
C ALA A 14 5.26 1.18 -2.21
N ILE A 15 4.77 0.64 -1.08
CA ILE A 15 3.57 1.15 -0.40
C ILE A 15 3.81 2.56 0.12
N GLU A 16 4.90 2.80 0.86
CA GLU A 16 5.23 4.11 1.42
C GLU A 16 5.39 5.16 0.33
N LYS A 17 6.03 4.81 -0.78
CA LYS A 17 6.12 5.70 -1.94
C LYS A 17 4.74 6.04 -2.49
N MET A 18 3.88 5.05 -2.70
CA MET A 18 2.49 5.27 -3.15
C MET A 18 1.71 6.16 -2.16
N LEU A 19 1.82 5.91 -0.86
CA LEU A 19 1.16 6.73 0.15
C LEU A 19 1.70 8.16 0.14
N ASN A 20 3.01 8.37 0.05
CA ASN A 20 3.62 9.70 0.02
C ASN A 20 3.29 10.50 -1.25
N ASP A 21 3.09 9.81 -2.39
CA ASP A 21 2.69 10.44 -3.65
C ASP A 21 1.22 10.93 -3.59
N HIS A 22 0.36 10.30 -2.77
CA HIS A 22 -1.08 10.57 -2.73
C HIS A 22 -1.59 11.22 -1.42
N MET A 23 -0.83 11.14 -0.32
CA MET A 23 -1.23 11.57 1.02
C MET A 23 -0.08 12.28 1.74
N ARG A 24 -0.39 13.41 2.38
CA ARG A 24 0.60 14.20 3.13
C ARG A 24 0.96 13.60 4.50
N THR A 25 0.02 12.93 5.14
CA THR A 25 0.17 12.39 6.50
C THR A 25 -0.62 11.09 6.65
N TRP A 26 -0.02 10.10 7.30
CA TRP A 26 -0.61 8.83 7.69
C TRP A 26 0.14 8.34 8.95
N GLY A 27 -0.50 7.50 9.77
CA GLY A 27 0.12 6.98 11.00
C GLY A 27 0.81 5.65 10.79
N SER A 28 0.03 4.64 10.41
CA SER A 28 0.48 3.28 10.16
C SER A 28 -0.31 2.66 9.02
N TYR A 29 0.15 1.52 8.51
CA TYR A 29 -0.58 0.72 7.53
C TYR A 29 -0.40 -0.78 7.78
N ASP A 30 -1.42 -1.55 7.41
CA ASP A 30 -1.34 -3.00 7.24
C ASP A 30 -1.48 -3.33 5.75
N TYR A 31 -0.89 -4.42 5.28
CA TYR A 31 -1.05 -4.83 3.89
C TYR A 31 -1.18 -6.34 3.71
N PHE A 32 -1.82 -6.72 2.59
CA PHE A 32 -2.03 -8.10 2.20
C PHE A 32 -1.80 -8.25 0.68
N VAL A 33 -0.78 -9.02 0.31
CA VAL A 33 -0.50 -9.38 -1.09
C VAL A 33 -1.50 -10.45 -1.52
N ILE A 34 -2.40 -10.10 -2.44
CA ILE A 34 -3.46 -11.00 -2.91
C ILE A 34 -2.91 -11.96 -3.97
N ASP A 35 -2.11 -11.44 -4.89
CA ASP A 35 -1.52 -12.17 -6.01
C ASP A 35 -0.22 -11.50 -6.47
N ASP A 36 0.35 -11.94 -7.60
CA ASP A 36 1.62 -11.43 -8.13
C ASP A 36 1.65 -9.92 -8.39
N VAL A 37 0.50 -9.28 -8.57
CA VAL A 37 0.40 -7.86 -8.93
C VAL A 37 -0.57 -7.07 -8.06
N THR A 38 -1.42 -7.70 -7.26
CA THR A 38 -2.47 -7.02 -6.49
C THR A 38 -2.15 -7.01 -5.00
N ILE A 39 -2.30 -5.85 -4.36
CA ILE A 39 -2.15 -5.67 -2.93
C ILE A 39 -3.33 -4.87 -2.35
N LEU A 40 -3.72 -5.23 -1.13
CA LEU A 40 -4.67 -4.47 -0.33
C LEU A 40 -3.90 -3.81 0.82
N VAL A 41 -4.11 -2.51 1.02
CA VAL A 41 -3.44 -1.72 2.07
C VAL A 41 -4.49 -1.03 2.91
N LYS A 42 -4.47 -1.24 4.23
CA LYS A 42 -5.28 -0.48 5.19
C LYS A 42 -4.42 0.63 5.77
N VAL A 43 -4.91 1.85 5.74
CA VAL A 43 -4.19 3.04 6.23
C VAL A 43 -4.89 3.59 7.46
N TYR A 44 -4.14 3.88 8.52
CA TYR A 44 -4.66 4.37 9.79
C TYR A 44 -4.15 5.78 10.09
N ALA A 45 -4.98 6.56 10.78
CA ALA A 45 -4.65 7.92 11.20
C ALA A 45 -3.60 7.92 12.31
N GLU A 46 -2.71 8.91 12.27
CA GLU A 46 -1.75 9.17 13.33
C GLU A 46 -2.45 9.51 14.65
N GLY A 47 -1.93 8.98 15.76
CA GLY A 47 -2.37 9.33 17.12
C GLY A 47 -3.56 8.54 17.68
N ASN A 48 -4.47 8.01 16.86
CA ASN A 48 -5.63 7.24 17.36
C ASN A 48 -5.89 5.90 16.64
N ASN A 49 -5.04 5.53 15.68
CA ASN A 49 -5.12 4.28 14.92
C ASN A 49 -6.49 4.06 14.24
N ARG A 50 -7.23 5.14 13.95
CA ARG A 50 -8.52 5.05 13.26
C ARG A 50 -8.28 4.69 11.80
N LEU A 51 -8.94 3.64 11.31
CA LEU A 51 -8.91 3.29 9.88
C LEU A 51 -9.41 4.48 9.06
N MET A 52 -8.59 4.94 8.12
CA MET A 52 -8.92 6.03 7.21
C MET A 52 -9.42 5.49 5.88
N PHE A 53 -8.64 4.57 5.29
CA PHE A 53 -8.88 4.04 3.96
C PHE A 53 -8.46 2.58 3.88
N THR A 54 -9.15 1.83 3.02
CA THR A 54 -8.63 0.62 2.43
C THR A 54 -8.36 0.89 0.95
N ILE A 55 -7.10 0.74 0.55
CA ILE A 55 -6.60 0.98 -0.80
C ILE A 55 -6.34 -0.37 -1.45
N LYS A 56 -6.95 -0.61 -2.61
CA LYS A 56 -6.54 -1.67 -3.51
C LYS A 56 -5.59 -1.08 -4.53
N ALA A 57 -4.39 -1.63 -4.63
CA ALA A 57 -3.38 -1.20 -5.59
C ALA A 57 -2.90 -2.36 -6.46
N LYS A 58 -2.39 -2.00 -7.65
CA LYS A 58 -1.76 -2.95 -8.56
C LYS A 58 -0.34 -2.52 -8.92
N LEU A 59 0.56 -3.48 -8.97
CA LEU A 59 1.91 -3.30 -9.47
C LEU A 59 1.88 -3.10 -10.99
N ALA A 60 2.23 -1.90 -11.43
CA ALA A 60 2.41 -1.55 -12.84
C ALA A 60 3.88 -1.17 -13.07
N GLY A 61 4.64 -2.09 -13.67
CA GLY A 61 6.10 -1.94 -13.79
C GLY A 61 6.78 -2.06 -12.43
N GLU A 62 7.22 -0.92 -11.90
CA GLU A 62 7.93 -0.80 -10.61
C GLU A 62 7.16 0.02 -9.56
N LYS A 63 5.90 0.39 -9.86
CA LYS A 63 5.09 1.25 -9.00
C LYS A 63 3.77 0.59 -8.64
N LEU A 64 3.30 0.86 -7.43
CA LEU A 64 1.93 0.56 -7.03
C LEU A 64 1.02 1.70 -7.48
N GLU A 65 0.08 1.37 -8.36
CA GLU A 65 -0.94 2.27 -8.87
C GLU A 65 -2.26 1.99 -8.14
N VAL A 66 -2.92 3.04 -7.66
CA VAL A 66 -4.20 2.93 -6.95
C VAL A 66 -5.30 2.50 -7.92
N VAL A 67 -6.02 1.44 -7.57
CA VAL A 67 -7.17 0.91 -8.33
C VAL A 67 -8.48 1.32 -7.70
N GLU A 68 -8.58 1.22 -6.37
CA GLU A 68 -9.81 1.49 -5.63
C GLU A 68 -9.48 1.99 -4.22
N VAL A 69 -10.33 2.86 -3.68
CA VAL A 69 -10.27 3.35 -2.30
C VAL A 69 -11.67 3.25 -1.69
N SER A 70 -11.75 2.70 -0.47
CA SER A 70 -12.99 2.55 0.31
C SER A 70 -12.81 2.93 1.77
#